data_AF-A0A359BFV3-F1
#
_entry.id   AF-A0A359BFV3-F1
#
_cell.length_a   1.000
_cell.length_b   1.000
_cell.length_c   1.000
_cell.angle_alpha   90.00
_cell.angle_beta   90.00
_cell.angle_gamma   90.00
#
_symmetry.space_group_name_H-M   'P 1'
#
loop_
_entity.id
_entity.type
_entity.pdbx_description
1 polymer ?
#
loop_
_entity_poly.entity_id
_entity_poly.type
_entity_poly.pdbx_seq_one_letter_code
_entity_poly.pdbx_strand_id
1 'polypeptide(L)' 'IRADFAESIDANAVHGSDSPESAAREVAYFFQTSEICSR' A
#
# COMPACT_ATOMS: atom_id res chain seq x y z
N ILE A 1 7.91 10.28 -6.03
CA ILE A 1 7.33 10.13 -4.66
C ILE A 1 8.43 10.22 -3.61
N ARG A 2 9.18 9.15 -3.30
CA ARG A 2 10.19 9.24 -2.22
C ARG A 2 11.28 10.28 -2.49
N ALA A 3 11.74 10.40 -3.74
CA ALA A 3 12.69 11.44 -4.13
C ALA A 3 12.17 12.87 -3.87
N ASP A 4 10.85 13.07 -3.87
CA ASP A 4 10.21 14.38 -3.76
C ASP A 4 9.65 14.65 -2.35
N PHE A 5 9.32 13.59 -1.59
CA PHE A 5 8.52 13.68 -0.36
C PHE A 5 9.07 12.91 0.85
N ALA A 6 10.14 12.13 0.71
CA ALA A 6 10.73 11.44 1.87
C ALA A 6 11.63 12.39 2.66
N GLU A 7 11.50 12.39 3.99
CA GLU A 7 12.36 13.19 4.88
C GLU A 7 13.60 12.39 5.30
N SER A 8 13.45 11.08 5.48
CA SER A 8 14.52 10.15 5.84
C SER A 8 14.14 8.73 5.41
N ILE A 9 15.01 7.74 5.69
CA ILE A 9 14.69 6.34 5.43
C ILE A 9 13.51 5.84 6.30
N ASP A 10 13.43 6.33 7.54
CA ASP A 10 12.38 5.98 8.50
C ASP A 10 11.06 6.71 8.18
N ALA A 11 11.13 7.96 7.74
CA ALA A 11 10.00 8.80 7.33
C ALA A 11 9.92 8.93 5.80
N ASN A 12 9.64 7.82 5.12
CA ASN A 12 9.76 7.71 3.66
C ASN A 12 8.45 7.86 2.87
N ALA A 13 7.48 8.59 3.44
CA ALA A 13 6.21 9.02 2.88
C ALA A 13 5.17 7.94 2.52
N VAL A 14 5.54 6.79 1.96
CA VAL A 14 4.59 5.82 1.41
C VAL A 14 4.98 4.36 1.69
N HIS A 15 3.96 3.52 1.80
CA HIS A 15 4.03 2.06 1.79
C HIS A 15 3.46 1.51 0.47
N GLY A 16 3.89 0.32 0.08
CA GLY A 16 3.31 -0.45 -1.02
C GLY A 16 3.69 -1.91 -0.87
N SER A 17 2.74 -2.81 -1.16
CA SER A 17 2.97 -4.26 -1.10
C SER A 17 4.08 -4.66 -2.08
N ASP A 18 4.90 -5.62 -1.67
CA ASP A 18 6.13 -6.03 -2.36
C ASP A 18 5.97 -7.27 -3.26
N SER A 19 4.82 -7.93 -3.23
CA SER A 19 4.49 -9.09 -4.07
C SER A 19 2.97 -9.23 -4.27
N PRO A 20 2.52 -10.03 -5.26
CA PRO A 20 1.11 -10.37 -5.42
C PRO A 20 0.51 -11.03 -4.17
N GLU A 21 1.28 -11.88 -3.49
CA GLU A 21 0.86 -12.58 -2.27
C GLU A 21 0.77 -11.63 -1.07
N SER A 22 1.68 -10.66 -0.93
CA SER A 22 1.53 -9.63 0.11
C SER A 22 0.40 -8.66 -0.20
N ALA A 23 0.23 -8.25 -1.46
CA ALA A 23 -0.88 -7.40 -1.87
C ALA A 23 -2.24 -8.02 -1.54
N ALA A 24 -2.44 -9.32 -1.84
CA ALA A 24 -3.69 -10.01 -1.52
C ALA A 24 -3.98 -10.02 -0.01
N ARG A 25 -2.95 -10.23 0.83
CA ARG A 25 -3.09 -10.21 2.30
C ARG A 25 -3.35 -8.80 2.84
N GLU A 26 -2.61 -7.80 2.37
CA GLU A 26 -2.69 -6.43 2.86
C GLU A 26 -3.99 -5.76 2.45
N VAL A 27 -4.44 -5.93 1.20
CA VAL A 27 -5.74 -5.41 0.76
C VAL A 27 -6.87 -6.00 1.60
N ALA A 28 -6.85 -7.33 1.82
CA ALA A 28 -7.86 -8.00 2.64
C ALA A 28 -7.80 -7.65 4.14
N TYR A 29 -6.66 -7.15 4.62
CA TYR A 29 -6.52 -6.67 6.00
C TYR A 29 -7.26 -5.34 6.21
N PHE A 30 -7.22 -4.44 5.23
CA PHE A 30 -7.81 -3.10 5.35
C PHE A 30 -9.22 -2.99 4.77
N PHE A 31 -9.57 -3.81 3.78
CA PHE A 31 -10.83 -3.70 3.05
C PHE A 31 -11.52 -5.05 2.90
N GLN A 32 -12.83 -5.06 3.11
CA GLN A 32 -13.70 -6.15 2.66
C GLN A 32 -13.81 -6.13 1.14
N THR A 33 -14.04 -7.30 0.53
CA THR A 33 -14.22 -7.40 -0.93
C THR A 33 -15.36 -6.52 -1.44
N SER A 34 -16.42 -6.32 -0.65
CA SER A 34 -17.55 -5.44 -1.00
C SER A 34 -17.23 -3.95 -1.00
N GLU A 35 -16.12 -3.54 -0.39
CA GLU A 35 -15.66 -2.14 -0.37
C GLU A 35 -14.83 -1.80 -1.62
N ILE A 36 -14.45 -2.80 -2.42
CA ILE A 36 -13.71 -2.62 -3.67
C ILE A 36 -14.68 -2.38 -4.82
N CYS A 37 -14.81 -1.13 -5.23
CA CYS A 37 -15.62 -0.73 -6.38
C CYS A 37 -14.80 -0.87 -7.68
N SER A 38 -14.98 -1.99 -8.40
CA SER A 38 -14.44 -2.12 -9.75
C SER A 38 -15.02 -1.04 -10.67
N ARG A 39 -14.18 -0.46 -11.53
CA ARG A 39 -14.58 0.58 -12.47
C ARG A 39 -15.21 0.03 -13.74
#